data_AF-A0A1G2X1B3-F1
#
_entry.id   AF-A0A1G2X1B3-F1
#
_cell.length_a   1.000
_cell.length_b   1.000
_cell.length_c   1.000
_cell.angle_alpha   90.00
_cell.angle_beta   90.00
_cell.angle_gamma   90.00
#
_symmetry.space_group_name_H-M   'P 1'
#
loop_
_entity.id
_entity.type
_entity.pdbx_description
1 polymer ?
#
loop_
_entity_poly.entity_id
_entity_poly.type
_entity_poly.pdbx_seq_one_letter_code
_entity_poly.pdbx_strand_id
1 'polypeptide(L)'
;MTRHILSTFFILLIITFPITNSFANNLSGLITSLYGGNGVPVKNVFEEERPTGGVDVVTVVQVPLDSFLEIQNLNSELNSEKGSFPVSSTGGGFTFQYDRELEVFTRTTDSLGPIFAERATTLGEKKINFGFSYTYIDYSKLQGKDLHNLKSIVFLDENQKDKNLLQLDFDVNVKTNLFSFYGTYGITDRWDISILIPILQVQLDVDSNGRILNQTKEKGKSGETLGYSFEAGETISDSVSGASTGIGDIFLRSKYNLFTSEWIDFTSALDVKLQTGNKNELLGTGRTSIKPFLIFSKSVSRFTPHLNLGYEFNSGSEGQSRIVYATGVDYGFGKRNNHFSIASDIIGRYTLENAPIGKNIIDFSTGFKWSPRSGMFVFVNVQTPLNEDGLRADWIPTAGYDLNF
;
A
#
# COMPACT_ATOMS: atom_id res chain seq x y z
N MET A 1 -19.39 35.84 -31.71
CA MET A 1 -19.71 34.40 -31.64
C MET A 1 -18.44 33.64 -32.01
N THR A 2 -17.54 33.46 -31.06
CA THR A 2 -16.17 32.99 -31.31
C THR A 2 -16.00 31.66 -30.60
N ARG A 3 -16.07 30.56 -31.37
CA ARG A 3 -15.86 29.19 -30.89
C ARG A 3 -14.36 29.02 -30.58
N HIS A 4 -14.00 28.96 -29.30
CA HIS A 4 -12.70 28.47 -28.90
C HIS A 4 -12.72 26.93 -28.91
N ILE A 5 -11.89 26.37 -29.79
CA ILE A 5 -11.65 24.94 -29.92
C ILE A 5 -10.89 24.47 -28.67
N LEU A 6 -11.50 23.55 -27.94
CA LEU A 6 -10.96 22.93 -26.74
C LEU A 6 -9.91 21.89 -27.17
N SER A 7 -8.63 22.23 -27.12
CA SER A 7 -7.53 21.30 -27.38
C SER A 7 -7.17 20.58 -26.08
N THR A 8 -7.88 19.51 -25.74
CA THR A 8 -7.52 18.63 -24.63
C THR A 8 -6.35 17.74 -25.06
N PHE A 9 -5.15 18.03 -24.56
CA PHE A 9 -3.99 17.15 -24.73
C PHE A 9 -4.17 15.93 -23.82
N PHE A 10 -4.59 14.81 -24.40
CA PHE A 10 -4.46 13.49 -23.78
C PHE A 10 -3.02 13.03 -24.01
N ILE A 11 -2.18 13.04 -22.97
CA ILE A 11 -0.92 12.30 -22.98
C ILE A 11 -1.30 10.84 -22.71
N LEU A 12 -1.43 10.05 -23.78
CA LEU A 12 -1.54 8.61 -23.69
C LEU A 12 -0.15 8.08 -23.30
N LEU A 13 0.04 7.77 -22.02
CA LEU A 13 1.26 7.12 -21.54
C LEU A 13 1.24 5.67 -22.06
N ILE A 14 1.87 5.44 -23.21
CA ILE A 14 2.09 4.09 -23.74
C ILE A 14 3.22 3.48 -22.91
N ILE A 15 2.84 2.65 -21.96
CA ILE A 15 3.75 1.82 -21.19
C ILE A 15 3.85 0.47 -21.90
N THR A 16 4.96 0.21 -22.58
CA THR A 16 5.32 -1.13 -23.06
C THR A 16 6.24 -1.80 -22.05
N PHE A 17 5.92 -3.03 -21.64
CA PHE A 17 6.83 -3.86 -20.85
C PHE A 17 6.92 -5.29 -21.37
N PRO A 18 8.10 -5.94 -21.23
CA PRO A 18 8.32 -7.31 -21.63
C PRO A 18 7.61 -8.28 -20.66
N ILE A 19 7.01 -9.32 -21.22
CA ILE A 19 6.47 -10.45 -20.45
C ILE A 19 7.63 -11.42 -20.24
N THR A 20 8.12 -11.55 -19.01
CA THR A 20 9.01 -12.65 -18.61
C THR A 20 8.18 -13.72 -17.90
N ASN A 21 8.28 -14.96 -18.39
CA ASN A 21 7.62 -16.12 -17.81
C ASN A 21 8.40 -16.56 -16.57
N SER A 22 7.72 -16.69 -15.42
CA SER A 22 8.22 -17.39 -14.23
C SER A 22 7.13 -18.31 -13.68
N PHE A 23 7.54 -19.43 -13.06
CA PHE A 23 6.75 -20.61 -12.71
C PHE A 23 5.67 -20.42 -11.63
N ALA A 24 5.43 -19.20 -11.14
CA ALA A 24 4.30 -18.95 -10.26
C ALA A 24 3.01 -18.81 -11.07
N ASN A 25 2.00 -19.61 -10.74
CA ASN A 25 0.67 -19.47 -11.35
C ASN A 25 -0.02 -18.14 -10.97
N ASN A 26 0.48 -17.43 -9.93
CA ASN A 26 -0.03 -16.14 -9.48
C ASN A 26 1.03 -15.36 -8.65
N LEU A 27 0.87 -14.04 -8.56
CA LEU A 27 1.84 -13.14 -7.92
C LEU A 27 1.95 -13.36 -6.39
N SER A 28 0.87 -13.77 -5.73
CA SER A 28 0.85 -13.98 -4.27
C SER A 28 1.68 -15.16 -3.77
N GLY A 29 1.94 -16.14 -4.64
CA GLY A 29 2.80 -17.29 -4.35
C GLY A 29 4.19 -17.18 -4.95
N LEU A 30 4.56 -16.02 -5.52
CA LEU A 30 5.82 -15.86 -6.26
C LEU A 30 7.04 -16.13 -5.36
N ILE A 31 7.12 -15.49 -4.19
CA ILE A 31 8.25 -15.70 -3.25
C ILE A 31 8.34 -17.18 -2.86
N THR A 32 7.20 -17.80 -2.53
CA THR A 32 7.16 -19.22 -2.14
C THR A 32 7.51 -20.18 -3.27
N SER A 33 7.55 -19.72 -4.53
CA SER A 33 7.94 -20.54 -5.69
C SER A 33 9.45 -20.66 -5.90
N LEU A 34 10.24 -19.85 -5.17
CA LEU A 34 11.69 -20.00 -5.12
C LEU A 34 12.08 -21.44 -4.74
N TYR A 35 13.20 -21.89 -5.28
CA TYR A 35 13.74 -23.23 -5.16
C TYR A 35 12.73 -24.31 -5.59
N GLY A 36 11.98 -24.02 -6.65
CA GLY A 36 10.97 -24.92 -7.21
C GLY A 36 9.74 -25.13 -6.33
N GLY A 37 9.54 -24.28 -5.32
CA GLY A 37 8.37 -24.32 -4.42
C GLY A 37 8.44 -25.31 -3.26
N ASN A 38 9.50 -26.12 -3.18
CA ASN A 38 9.67 -27.12 -2.11
C ASN A 38 10.55 -26.63 -0.95
N GLY A 39 11.19 -25.47 -1.10
CA GLY A 39 12.18 -24.95 -0.16
C GLY A 39 13.62 -25.14 -0.64
N VAL A 40 14.58 -24.69 0.17
CA VAL A 40 16.00 -24.74 -0.17
C VAL A 40 16.50 -26.19 -0.04
N PRO A 41 17.04 -26.81 -1.10
CA PRO A 41 17.63 -28.14 -1.02
C PRO A 41 18.98 -28.08 -0.32
N VAL A 42 19.12 -28.79 0.79
CA VAL A 42 20.36 -28.90 1.57
C VAL A 42 20.77 -30.37 1.66
N LYS A 43 21.97 -30.70 1.20
CA LYS A 43 22.58 -32.02 1.38
C LYS A 43 23.00 -32.17 2.84
N ASN A 44 22.65 -33.29 3.47
CA ASN A 44 23.08 -33.68 4.81
C ASN A 44 23.83 -35.01 4.73
N VAL A 45 25.03 -35.05 5.31
CA VAL A 45 25.89 -36.24 5.35
C VAL A 45 26.15 -36.63 6.81
N PHE A 46 25.79 -37.85 7.18
CA PHE A 46 26.04 -38.39 8.52
C PHE A 46 26.50 -39.84 8.45
N GLU A 47 27.25 -40.29 9.46
CA GLU A 47 27.63 -41.70 9.56
C GLU A 47 26.50 -42.53 10.17
N GLU A 48 26.16 -43.64 9.53
CA GLU A 48 25.30 -44.67 10.10
C GLU A 48 26.16 -45.88 10.50
N GLU A 49 26.13 -46.27 11.78
CA GLU A 49 26.83 -47.48 12.24
C GLU A 49 26.11 -48.73 11.75
N ARG A 50 26.84 -49.59 11.03
CA ARG A 50 26.39 -50.92 10.63
C ARG A 50 27.31 -52.00 11.17
N PRO A 51 26.82 -53.25 11.33
CA PRO A 51 27.64 -54.38 11.81
C PRO A 51 28.90 -54.65 10.97
N THR A 52 28.93 -54.19 9.72
CA THR A 52 30.04 -54.35 8.78
C THR A 52 30.98 -53.14 8.72
N GLY A 53 30.81 -52.15 9.60
CA GLY A 53 31.51 -50.85 9.57
C GLY A 53 30.59 -49.71 9.16
N GLY A 54 30.90 -48.49 9.60
CA GLY A 54 30.08 -47.30 9.34
C GLY A 54 30.13 -46.84 7.88
N VAL A 55 29.00 -46.40 7.34
CA VAL A 55 28.86 -45.88 5.98
C VAL A 55 28.34 -44.45 6.06
N ASP A 56 28.87 -43.57 5.20
CA ASP A 56 28.36 -42.20 5.07
C ASP A 56 27.02 -42.24 4.32
N VAL A 57 25.96 -41.74 4.96
CA VAL A 57 24.62 -41.63 4.40
C VAL A 57 24.39 -40.20 3.95
N VAL A 58 24.00 -40.05 2.67
CA VAL A 58 23.69 -38.76 2.06
C VAL A 58 22.18 -38.63 1.90
N THR A 59 21.61 -37.57 2.46
CA THR A 59 20.20 -37.21 2.26
C THR A 59 20.08 -35.76 1.80
N VAL A 60 18.97 -35.42 1.15
CA VAL A 60 18.63 -34.04 0.80
C VAL A 60 17.41 -33.62 1.62
N VAL A 61 17.58 -32.58 2.42
CA VAL A 61 16.52 -31.96 3.22
C VAL A 61 16.05 -30.70 2.49
N GLN A 62 14.74 -30.56 2.33
CA GLN A 62 14.15 -29.33 1.80
C GLN A 62 13.80 -28.42 2.97
N VAL A 63 14.46 -27.28 3.08
CA VAL A 63 14.18 -26.28 4.14
C VAL A 63 13.10 -25.34 3.64
N PRO A 64 11.87 -25.36 4.20
CA PRO A 64 10.77 -24.54 3.69
C PRO A 64 11.06 -23.04 3.84
N LEU A 65 10.66 -22.24 2.86
CA LEU A 65 10.88 -20.78 2.87
C LEU A 65 10.14 -20.07 4.01
N ASP A 66 9.01 -20.61 4.47
CA ASP A 66 8.28 -20.07 5.62
C ASP A 66 9.01 -20.27 6.95
N SER A 67 10.11 -21.03 6.98
CA SER A 67 11.00 -21.13 8.15
C SER A 67 11.83 -19.87 8.35
N PHE A 68 11.97 -19.04 7.30
CA PHE A 68 12.73 -17.80 7.33
C PHE A 68 11.79 -16.65 7.70
N LEU A 69 11.96 -16.12 8.91
CA LEU A 69 11.05 -15.12 9.51
C LEU A 69 10.84 -13.91 8.59
N GLU A 70 11.90 -13.39 7.98
CA GLU A 70 11.85 -12.23 7.09
C GLU A 70 10.99 -12.50 5.84
N ILE A 71 11.05 -13.72 5.29
CA ILE A 71 10.23 -14.12 4.14
C ILE A 71 8.80 -14.37 4.54
N GLN A 72 8.58 -15.06 5.65
CA GLN A 72 7.25 -15.23 6.21
C GLN A 72 6.59 -13.87 6.46
N ASN A 73 7.36 -12.92 7.01
CA ASN A 73 6.93 -11.56 7.28
C ASN A 73 6.61 -10.79 5.99
N LEU A 74 7.51 -10.82 5.01
CA LEU A 74 7.31 -10.17 3.72
C LEU A 74 6.08 -10.73 2.99
N ASN A 75 5.99 -12.07 2.92
CA ASN A 75 4.86 -12.74 2.29
C ASN A 75 3.56 -12.42 3.04
N SER A 76 3.56 -12.45 4.37
CA SER A 76 2.40 -12.06 5.18
C SER A 76 1.97 -10.63 4.88
N GLU A 77 2.89 -9.66 4.89
CA GLU A 77 2.61 -8.24 4.68
C GLU A 77 2.12 -7.95 3.25
N LEU A 78 2.79 -8.53 2.26
CA LEU A 78 2.36 -8.51 0.86
C LEU A 78 0.99 -9.17 0.68
N ASN A 79 0.53 -10.02 1.60
CA ASN A 79 -0.75 -10.70 1.56
C ASN A 79 -1.85 -10.07 2.45
N SER A 80 -1.49 -9.34 3.51
CA SER A 80 -2.40 -8.70 4.46
C SER A 80 -2.70 -7.25 4.09
N GLU A 81 -1.70 -6.50 3.62
CA GLU A 81 -1.82 -5.08 3.25
C GLU A 81 -2.07 -4.85 1.75
N LYS A 82 -2.23 -5.93 0.97
CA LYS A 82 -2.67 -5.91 -0.45
C LYS A 82 -3.78 -4.90 -0.65
N GLY A 83 -3.65 -3.96 -1.60
CA GLY A 83 -4.80 -3.11 -1.94
C GLY A 83 -5.13 -2.02 -0.89
N SER A 84 -4.38 -1.91 0.21
CA SER A 84 -4.67 -0.93 1.26
C SER A 84 -3.90 0.37 1.07
N PHE A 85 -4.13 1.02 -0.06
CA PHE A 85 -3.47 2.26 -0.44
C PHE A 85 -4.10 3.47 0.26
N PRO A 86 -3.31 4.53 0.55
CA PRO A 86 -3.87 5.80 0.95
C PRO A 86 -4.77 6.31 -0.17
N VAL A 87 -6.07 6.37 0.10
CA VAL A 87 -7.08 6.87 -0.83
C VAL A 87 -7.08 8.39 -0.76
N SER A 88 -6.85 9.05 -1.89
CA SER A 88 -7.00 10.51 -2.03
C SER A 88 -8.39 10.96 -1.59
N SER A 89 -8.49 12.18 -1.07
CA SER A 89 -9.74 12.79 -0.69
C SER A 89 -10.71 12.81 -1.87
N THR A 90 -11.95 12.40 -1.62
CA THR A 90 -13.06 12.45 -2.57
C THR A 90 -13.81 13.79 -2.54
N GLY A 91 -13.35 14.73 -1.69
CA GLY A 91 -13.95 16.04 -1.51
C GLY A 91 -13.54 17.02 -2.61
N GLY A 92 -14.54 17.63 -3.26
CA GLY A 92 -14.29 18.70 -4.23
C GLY A 92 -13.51 19.87 -3.62
N GLY A 93 -12.58 20.43 -4.40
CA GLY A 93 -11.70 21.49 -3.93
C GLY A 93 -12.42 22.76 -3.49
N PHE A 94 -13.43 23.21 -4.25
CA PHE A 94 -14.31 24.31 -3.82
C PHE A 94 -15.69 23.79 -3.44
N THR A 95 -16.21 24.28 -2.32
CA THR A 95 -17.62 24.10 -1.93
C THR A 95 -18.34 25.44 -1.97
N PHE A 96 -19.61 25.41 -2.40
CA PHE A 96 -20.47 26.58 -2.53
C PHE A 96 -21.71 26.34 -1.68
N GLN A 97 -22.10 27.35 -0.89
CA GLN A 97 -23.35 27.33 -0.13
C GLN A 97 -24.27 28.41 -0.66
N TYR A 98 -25.56 28.09 -0.75
CA TYR A 98 -26.57 29.07 -1.12
C TYR A 98 -26.85 29.99 0.08
N ASP A 99 -26.51 31.26 -0.07
CA ASP A 99 -26.85 32.31 0.90
C ASP A 99 -28.29 32.77 0.61
N ARG A 100 -29.21 32.45 1.53
CA ARG A 100 -30.64 32.77 1.39
C ARG A 100 -30.95 34.26 1.61
N GLU A 101 -30.07 35.01 2.25
CA GLU A 101 -30.26 36.46 2.45
C GLU A 101 -29.78 37.25 1.23
N LEU A 102 -28.71 36.78 0.58
CA LEU A 102 -28.12 37.42 -0.58
C LEU A 102 -28.60 36.82 -1.92
N GLU A 103 -29.40 35.74 -1.89
CA GLU A 103 -29.87 34.95 -3.04
C GLU A 103 -28.74 34.51 -4.00
N VAL A 104 -27.52 34.36 -3.50
CA VAL A 104 -26.34 33.98 -4.30
C VAL A 104 -25.61 32.78 -3.69
N PHE A 105 -24.95 32.01 -4.55
CA PHE A 105 -24.00 31.00 -4.08
C PHE A 105 -22.70 31.68 -3.65
N THR A 106 -22.39 31.62 -2.37
CA THR A 106 -21.11 32.09 -1.83
C THR A 106 -20.16 30.90 -1.68
N ARG A 107 -18.88 31.15 -1.95
CA ARG A 107 -17.84 30.14 -1.72
C ARG A 107 -17.64 29.98 -0.22
N THR A 108 -17.68 28.75 0.28
CA THR A 108 -17.51 28.50 1.72
C THR A 108 -16.07 28.27 2.14
N THR A 109 -15.14 28.02 1.20
CA THR A 109 -13.73 27.75 1.51
C THR A 109 -12.77 28.40 0.51
N ASP A 110 -11.72 29.08 1.00
CA ASP A 110 -10.65 29.65 0.15
C ASP A 110 -9.57 28.65 -0.27
N SER A 111 -9.54 27.49 0.38
CA SER A 111 -8.65 26.38 0.07
C SER A 111 -9.32 25.32 -0.80
N LEU A 112 -8.50 24.61 -1.59
CA LEU A 112 -8.82 23.45 -2.42
C LEU A 112 -8.88 22.14 -1.62
N GLY A 113 -8.79 22.23 -0.29
CA GLY A 113 -8.95 21.12 0.65
C GLY A 113 -7.74 20.18 0.78
N PRO A 114 -7.84 19.21 1.70
CA PRO A 114 -6.80 18.21 1.97
C PRO A 114 -6.60 17.25 0.80
N ILE A 115 -5.48 16.52 0.82
CA ILE A 115 -5.15 15.56 -0.24
C ILE A 115 -5.59 14.14 0.16
N PHE A 116 -5.50 13.77 1.43
CA PHE A 116 -5.91 12.44 1.91
C PHE A 116 -6.99 12.48 3.01
N ALA A 117 -6.98 13.51 3.87
CA ALA A 117 -8.06 13.71 4.81
C ALA A 117 -9.36 14.18 4.10
N GLU A 118 -10.47 14.25 4.83
CA GLU A 118 -11.73 14.79 4.31
C GLU A 118 -12.08 16.08 5.05
N ARG A 119 -12.90 16.92 4.42
CA ARG A 119 -13.56 18.04 5.09
C ARG A 119 -15.01 17.69 5.39
N ALA A 120 -15.55 18.30 6.43
CA ALA A 120 -16.93 18.11 6.82
C ALA A 120 -17.91 18.62 5.74
N THR A 121 -17.48 19.57 4.91
CA THR A 121 -18.29 20.11 3.83
C THR A 121 -18.65 19.05 2.78
N THR A 122 -19.89 19.10 2.32
CA THR A 122 -20.45 18.31 1.23
C THR A 122 -20.30 19.02 -0.12
N LEU A 123 -20.50 18.30 -1.21
CA LEU A 123 -20.40 18.84 -2.56
C LEU A 123 -21.58 19.78 -2.90
N GLY A 124 -22.75 19.52 -2.33
CA GLY A 124 -23.98 20.30 -2.53
C GLY A 124 -24.98 19.62 -3.47
N GLU A 125 -26.27 19.96 -3.38
CA GLU A 125 -27.32 19.27 -4.16
C GLU A 125 -27.06 19.34 -5.67
N LYS A 126 -27.19 18.20 -6.36
CA LYS A 126 -27.05 18.04 -7.83
C LYS A 126 -25.68 18.42 -8.38
N LYS A 127 -24.67 18.52 -7.52
CA LYS A 127 -23.28 18.75 -7.93
C LYS A 127 -22.57 17.43 -8.18
N ILE A 128 -21.67 17.45 -9.16
CA ILE A 128 -20.86 16.28 -9.51
C ILE A 128 -19.39 16.67 -9.48
N ASN A 129 -18.58 15.82 -8.86
CA ASN A 129 -17.13 15.88 -8.90
C ASN A 129 -16.60 14.59 -9.56
N PHE A 130 -15.59 14.73 -10.41
CA PHE A 130 -14.80 13.64 -10.94
C PHE A 130 -13.33 13.94 -10.75
N GLY A 131 -12.57 12.94 -10.35
CA GLY A 131 -11.12 13.09 -10.23
C GLY A 131 -10.37 11.83 -10.65
N PHE A 132 -9.10 12.08 -10.92
CA PHE A 132 -8.12 11.08 -11.29
C PHE A 132 -6.82 11.34 -10.54
N SER A 133 -6.19 10.28 -10.05
CA SER A 133 -4.84 10.37 -9.50
C SER A 133 -3.98 9.19 -9.91
N TYR A 134 -2.70 9.46 -10.08
CA TYR A 134 -1.64 8.47 -10.24
C TYR A 134 -0.72 8.52 -9.03
N THR A 135 -0.49 7.36 -8.42
CA THR A 135 0.45 7.15 -7.33
C THR A 135 1.47 6.09 -7.73
N TYR A 136 2.75 6.39 -7.53
CA TYR A 136 3.84 5.43 -7.70
C TYR A 136 4.36 5.02 -6.33
N ILE A 137 4.61 3.74 -6.12
CA ILE A 137 5.15 3.22 -4.86
C ILE A 137 6.30 2.28 -5.20
N ASP A 138 7.47 2.59 -4.67
CA ASP A 138 8.67 1.77 -4.76
C ASP A 138 9.04 1.37 -3.33
N TYR A 139 8.66 0.16 -2.94
CA TYR A 139 8.90 -0.30 -1.57
C TYR A 139 10.38 -0.59 -1.40
N SER A 140 10.97 -0.08 -0.32
CA SER A 140 12.39 -0.23 -0.01
C SER A 140 12.64 -0.84 1.37
N LYS A 141 11.64 -0.89 2.25
CA LYS A 141 11.79 -1.36 3.63
C LYS A 141 10.68 -2.30 4.09
N LEU A 142 11.03 -3.26 4.94
CA LEU A 142 10.12 -4.09 5.72
C LEU A 142 10.55 -4.04 7.18
N GLN A 143 9.71 -3.50 8.07
CA GLN A 143 10.05 -3.37 9.50
C GLN A 143 11.39 -2.64 9.73
N GLY A 144 11.61 -1.55 8.99
CA GLY A 144 12.85 -0.78 8.99
C GLY A 144 14.05 -1.45 8.30
N LYS A 145 13.97 -2.73 7.94
CA LYS A 145 15.03 -3.46 7.22
C LYS A 145 14.96 -3.20 5.73
N ASP A 146 16.11 -3.03 5.09
CA ASP A 146 16.25 -2.81 3.65
C ASP A 146 15.85 -4.07 2.85
N LEU A 147 14.93 -3.93 1.89
CA LEU A 147 14.45 -4.99 1.01
C LEU A 147 15.54 -5.55 0.10
N HIS A 148 16.57 -4.77 -0.23
CA HIS A 148 17.72 -5.21 -1.05
C HIS A 148 18.78 -5.97 -0.25
N ASN A 149 18.57 -6.14 1.06
CA ASN A 149 19.53 -6.78 1.94
C ASN A 149 18.81 -7.48 3.11
N LEU A 150 17.72 -8.19 2.82
CA LEU A 150 16.98 -8.95 3.81
C LEU A 150 17.72 -10.24 4.12
N LYS A 151 18.21 -10.38 5.36
CA LYS A 151 18.93 -11.57 5.81
C LYS A 151 18.07 -12.36 6.78
N SER A 152 17.99 -13.66 6.55
CA SER A 152 17.32 -14.59 7.44
C SER A 152 18.15 -15.84 7.65
N ILE A 153 18.12 -16.38 8.87
CA ILE A 153 18.94 -17.52 9.28
C ILE A 153 18.06 -18.57 9.94
N VAL A 154 18.26 -19.83 9.55
CA VAL A 154 17.62 -21.00 10.15
C VAL A 154 18.67 -22.00 10.61
N PHE A 155 18.42 -22.66 11.74
CA PHE A 155 19.26 -23.75 12.25
C PHE A 155 18.95 -25.04 11.49
N LEU A 156 19.96 -25.69 10.91
CA LEU A 156 19.75 -26.97 10.21
C LEU A 156 19.76 -28.16 11.17
N ASP A 157 20.33 -28.01 12.37
CA ASP A 157 20.35 -29.01 13.44
C ASP A 157 19.88 -28.37 14.76
N GLU A 158 18.74 -28.81 15.28
CA GLU A 158 18.16 -28.30 16.53
C GLU A 158 19.03 -28.59 17.76
N ASN A 159 19.84 -29.65 17.71
CA ASN A 159 20.74 -30.06 18.80
C ASN A 159 22.07 -29.29 18.78
N GLN A 160 22.43 -28.67 17.65
CA GLN A 160 23.68 -27.93 17.45
C GLN A 160 23.42 -26.53 16.92
N LYS A 161 22.83 -25.67 17.76
CA LYS A 161 22.41 -24.31 17.40
C LYS A 161 23.53 -23.37 16.94
N ASP A 162 24.80 -23.71 17.12
CA ASP A 162 25.93 -22.86 16.72
C ASP A 162 26.63 -23.33 15.43
N LYS A 163 26.21 -24.46 14.84
CA LYS A 163 26.82 -25.05 13.64
C LYS A 163 25.79 -25.27 12.55
N ASN A 164 26.25 -25.26 11.29
CA ASN A 164 25.41 -25.52 10.12
C ASN A 164 24.18 -24.61 10.07
N LEU A 165 24.41 -23.30 10.00
CA LEU A 165 23.33 -22.33 9.87
C LEU A 165 23.08 -22.08 8.39
N LEU A 166 21.83 -22.18 7.95
CA LEU A 166 21.45 -21.75 6.61
C LEU A 166 21.09 -20.28 6.66
N GLN A 167 21.91 -19.43 6.04
CA GLN A 167 21.61 -18.02 5.82
C GLN A 167 21.10 -17.85 4.39
N LEU A 168 19.98 -17.13 4.24
CA LEU A 168 19.52 -16.59 2.97
C LEU A 168 19.60 -15.06 3.00
N ASP A 169 20.18 -14.50 1.94
CA ASP A 169 20.19 -13.08 1.64
C ASP A 169 19.24 -12.85 0.46
N PHE A 170 18.24 -12.00 0.65
CA PHE A 170 17.24 -11.65 -0.36
C PHE A 170 17.40 -10.21 -0.82
N ASP A 171 17.32 -10.02 -2.14
CA ASP A 171 17.10 -8.74 -2.79
C ASP A 171 15.68 -8.74 -3.36
N VAL A 172 14.84 -7.84 -2.86
CA VAL A 172 13.41 -7.80 -3.18
C VAL A 172 13.07 -6.43 -3.77
N ASN A 173 12.55 -6.43 -4.98
CA ASN A 173 11.99 -5.25 -5.64
C ASN A 173 10.46 -5.37 -5.65
N VAL A 174 9.75 -4.44 -5.02
CA VAL A 174 8.28 -4.38 -5.09
C VAL A 174 7.86 -3.00 -5.57
N LYS A 175 7.24 -2.95 -6.74
CA LYS A 175 6.78 -1.69 -7.36
C LYS A 175 5.30 -1.74 -7.64
N THR A 176 4.62 -0.63 -7.35
CA THR A 176 3.18 -0.49 -7.61
C THR A 176 2.87 0.83 -8.31
N ASN A 177 2.17 0.74 -9.43
CA ASN A 177 1.49 1.87 -10.07
C ASN A 177 0.01 1.81 -9.72
N LEU A 178 -0.54 2.89 -9.17
CA LEU A 178 -1.96 3.00 -8.82
C LEU A 178 -2.59 4.16 -9.58
N PHE A 179 -3.59 3.83 -10.39
CA PHE A 179 -4.46 4.78 -11.09
C PHE A 179 -5.83 4.77 -10.42
N SER A 180 -6.19 5.86 -9.72
CA SER A 180 -7.48 5.97 -9.06
C SER A 180 -8.41 6.86 -9.86
N PHE A 181 -9.60 6.36 -10.15
CA PHE A 181 -10.72 7.12 -10.72
C PHE A 181 -11.78 7.25 -9.66
N TYR A 182 -12.23 8.47 -9.38
CA TYR A 182 -13.28 8.67 -8.39
C TYR A 182 -14.31 9.67 -8.87
N GLY A 183 -15.54 9.51 -8.36
CA GLY A 183 -16.65 10.38 -8.63
C GLY A 183 -17.53 10.55 -7.41
N THR A 184 -18.01 11.77 -7.19
CA THR A 184 -18.89 12.13 -6.08
C THR A 184 -20.12 12.83 -6.62
N TYR A 185 -21.31 12.45 -6.12
CA TYR A 185 -22.58 13.09 -6.42
C TYR A 185 -23.25 13.57 -5.13
N GLY A 186 -23.58 14.85 -5.09
CA GLY A 186 -24.36 15.44 -3.98
C GLY A 186 -25.85 15.16 -4.17
N ILE A 187 -26.39 14.25 -3.37
CA ILE A 187 -27.82 13.90 -3.35
C ILE A 187 -28.64 15.07 -2.80
N THR A 188 -28.13 15.71 -1.74
CA THR A 188 -28.71 16.92 -1.13
C THR A 188 -27.58 17.87 -0.75
N ASP A 189 -27.91 19.06 -0.23
CA ASP A 189 -26.91 19.97 0.33
C ASP A 189 -26.10 19.37 1.48
N ARG A 190 -26.57 18.27 2.09
CA ARG A 190 -25.93 17.63 3.25
C ARG A 190 -25.54 16.17 3.02
N TRP A 191 -25.74 15.63 1.83
CA TRP A 191 -25.49 14.20 1.59
C TRP A 191 -24.82 13.97 0.25
N ASP A 192 -23.61 13.40 0.30
CA ASP A 192 -22.86 12.96 -0.86
C ASP A 192 -22.76 11.43 -0.89
N ILE A 193 -22.75 10.89 -2.11
CA ILE A 193 -22.28 9.52 -2.39
C ILE A 193 -21.08 9.57 -3.32
N SER A 194 -20.12 8.67 -3.11
CA SER A 194 -18.92 8.59 -3.95
C SER A 194 -18.57 7.15 -4.29
N ILE A 195 -17.90 6.99 -5.43
CA ILE A 195 -17.26 5.74 -5.85
C ILE A 195 -15.79 6.01 -6.17
N LEU A 196 -14.92 5.06 -5.83
CA LEU A 196 -13.52 5.04 -6.26
C LEU A 196 -13.19 3.67 -6.85
N ILE A 197 -12.64 3.70 -8.06
CA ILE A 197 -12.19 2.53 -8.82
C ILE A 197 -10.67 2.63 -8.99
N PRO A 198 -9.89 1.80 -8.29
CA PRO A 198 -8.45 1.73 -8.47
C PRO A 198 -8.09 0.73 -9.57
N ILE A 199 -7.14 1.08 -10.42
CA ILE A 199 -6.45 0.17 -11.33
C ILE A 199 -4.98 0.11 -10.89
N LEU A 200 -4.50 -1.10 -10.65
CA LEU A 200 -3.20 -1.38 -10.08
C LEU A 200 -2.35 -2.11 -11.11
N GLN A 201 -1.07 -1.79 -11.14
CA GLN A 201 -0.03 -2.64 -11.70
C GLN A 201 0.99 -2.91 -10.60
N VAL A 202 1.18 -4.18 -10.27
CA VAL A 202 2.13 -4.65 -9.24
C VAL A 202 3.22 -5.44 -9.94
N GLN A 203 4.48 -5.15 -9.59
CA GLN A 203 5.66 -5.85 -10.06
C GLN A 203 6.45 -6.33 -8.83
N LEU A 204 6.90 -7.58 -8.87
CA LEU A 204 7.64 -8.22 -7.80
C LEU A 204 8.80 -9.00 -8.41
N ASP A 205 10.02 -8.64 -8.05
CA ASP A 205 11.24 -9.35 -8.40
C ASP A 205 11.97 -9.73 -7.12
N VAL A 206 12.43 -10.98 -7.04
CA VAL A 206 13.06 -11.54 -5.84
C VAL A 206 14.26 -12.37 -6.26
N ASP A 207 15.43 -11.95 -5.81
CA ASP A 207 16.66 -12.72 -5.89
C ASP A 207 17.01 -13.26 -4.50
N SER A 208 17.41 -14.54 -4.44
CA SER A 208 17.77 -15.22 -3.19
C SER A 208 19.14 -15.85 -3.33
N ASN A 209 20.01 -15.58 -2.36
CA ASN A 209 21.35 -16.15 -2.27
C ASN A 209 21.55 -16.83 -0.92
N GLY A 210 21.75 -18.14 -0.93
CA GLY A 210 21.94 -18.97 0.26
C GLY A 210 23.38 -19.40 0.46
N ARG A 211 23.78 -19.48 1.73
CA ARG A 211 25.09 -19.97 2.18
C ARG A 211 24.95 -20.72 3.49
N ILE A 212 25.79 -21.73 3.69
CA ILE A 212 25.86 -22.45 4.97
C ILE A 212 27.00 -21.87 5.79
N LEU A 213 26.68 -21.34 6.97
CA LEU A 213 27.66 -20.82 7.91
C LEU A 213 28.07 -21.91 8.91
N ASN A 214 29.26 -21.75 9.47
CA ASN A 214 29.80 -22.63 10.52
C ASN A 214 29.76 -24.12 10.12
N GLN A 215 30.08 -24.40 8.86
CA GLN A 215 30.17 -25.77 8.35
C GLN A 215 31.19 -26.58 9.17
N THR A 216 30.84 -27.84 9.43
CA THR A 216 31.82 -28.77 9.97
C THR A 216 32.89 -29.08 8.91
N LYS A 217 34.09 -29.43 9.39
CA LYS A 217 35.22 -29.86 8.55
C LYS A 217 35.55 -31.34 8.76
N GLU A 218 34.77 -32.02 9.59
CA GLU A 218 34.93 -33.44 9.88
C GLU A 218 34.57 -34.25 8.64
N LYS A 219 35.38 -35.26 8.35
CA LYS A 219 35.14 -36.18 7.23
C LYS A 219 34.65 -37.51 7.75
N GLY A 220 33.67 -38.08 7.07
CA GLY A 220 33.21 -39.43 7.29
C GLY A 220 34.17 -40.47 6.74
N LYS A 221 33.87 -41.75 7.00
CA LYS A 221 34.66 -42.89 6.57
C LYS A 221 34.78 -43.03 5.06
N SER A 222 33.83 -42.51 4.29
CA SER A 222 33.91 -42.49 2.82
C SER A 222 34.70 -41.30 2.27
N GLY A 223 35.07 -40.35 3.13
CA GLY A 223 35.84 -39.16 2.79
C GLY A 223 35.00 -37.93 2.45
N GLU A 224 33.66 -38.03 2.48
CA GLU A 224 32.76 -36.89 2.40
C GLU A 224 32.83 -36.04 3.67
N THR A 225 32.67 -34.73 3.54
CA THR A 225 32.52 -33.84 4.71
C THR A 225 31.16 -34.12 5.34
N LEU A 226 31.14 -34.42 6.64
CA LEU A 226 29.90 -34.62 7.40
C LEU A 226 29.11 -33.30 7.50
N GLY A 227 27.87 -33.35 7.94
CA GLY A 227 27.02 -32.17 8.11
C GLY A 227 26.41 -31.67 6.80
N TYR A 228 26.24 -30.35 6.69
CA TYR A 228 25.37 -29.75 5.68
C TYR A 228 26.14 -29.00 4.59
N SER A 229 25.77 -29.25 3.33
CA SER A 229 26.34 -28.61 2.13
C SER A 229 25.26 -28.38 1.06
N PHE A 230 25.56 -27.60 0.03
CA PHE A 230 24.75 -27.63 -1.20
C PHE A 230 25.38 -28.59 -2.21
N GLU A 231 24.58 -29.12 -3.15
CA GLU A 231 25.08 -30.01 -4.19
C GLU A 231 25.95 -29.27 -5.23
N ALA A 232 25.61 -28.01 -5.53
CA ALA A 232 26.24 -27.21 -6.58
C ALA A 232 27.41 -26.32 -6.12
N GLY A 233 27.83 -26.42 -4.84
CA GLY A 233 28.96 -25.64 -4.31
C GLY A 233 28.74 -25.09 -2.90
N GLU A 234 29.40 -23.97 -2.58
CA GLU A 234 29.32 -23.30 -1.26
C GLU A 234 28.05 -22.43 -1.12
N THR A 235 27.44 -22.06 -2.24
CA THR A 235 26.25 -21.20 -2.29
C THR A 235 25.17 -21.81 -3.17
N ILE A 236 23.92 -21.40 -2.93
CA ILE A 236 22.78 -21.70 -3.80
C ILE A 236 22.07 -20.39 -4.13
N SER A 237 21.66 -20.19 -5.37
CA SER A 237 20.94 -18.98 -5.77
C SER A 237 19.68 -19.36 -6.55
N ASP A 238 18.64 -18.57 -6.39
CA ASP A 238 17.45 -18.64 -7.24
C ASP A 238 16.82 -17.25 -7.39
N SER A 239 16.06 -17.06 -8.45
CA SER A 239 15.44 -15.78 -8.80
C SER A 239 14.05 -15.99 -9.37
N VAL A 240 13.08 -15.18 -8.94
CA VAL A 240 11.72 -15.19 -9.46
C VAL A 240 11.22 -13.76 -9.70
N SER A 241 10.55 -13.56 -10.83
CA SER A 241 9.94 -12.27 -11.21
C SER A 241 8.49 -12.47 -11.62
N GLY A 242 7.63 -11.49 -11.33
CA GLY A 242 6.23 -11.51 -11.76
C GLY A 242 5.61 -10.12 -11.78
N ALA A 243 4.61 -9.94 -12.65
CA ALA A 243 3.86 -8.70 -12.73
C ALA A 243 2.38 -8.97 -13.01
N SER A 244 1.51 -8.13 -12.45
CA SER A 244 0.07 -8.23 -12.68
C SER A 244 -0.55 -6.84 -12.84
N THR A 245 -1.65 -6.75 -13.58
CA THR A 245 -2.40 -5.50 -13.77
C THR A 245 -3.88 -5.76 -13.78
N GLY A 246 -4.64 -4.96 -13.05
CA GLY A 246 -6.09 -5.08 -13.04
C GLY A 246 -6.77 -4.14 -12.07
N ILE A 247 -8.09 -4.29 -11.96
CA ILE A 247 -8.92 -3.52 -11.05
C ILE A 247 -8.63 -3.98 -9.61
N GLY A 248 -8.49 -3.03 -8.70
CA GLY A 248 -8.37 -3.31 -7.27
C GLY A 248 -9.71 -3.37 -6.55
N ASP A 249 -9.68 -3.23 -5.24
CA ASP A 249 -10.90 -3.18 -4.43
C ASP A 249 -11.61 -1.83 -4.62
N ILE A 250 -12.87 -1.86 -5.08
CA ILE A 250 -13.69 -0.67 -5.31
C ILE A 250 -14.19 -0.13 -3.96
N PHE A 251 -14.18 1.19 -3.79
CA PHE A 251 -14.73 1.84 -2.60
C PHE A 251 -16.02 2.58 -2.95
N LEU A 252 -17.00 2.44 -2.07
CA LEU A 252 -18.20 3.25 -2.03
C LEU A 252 -18.19 4.07 -0.75
N ARG A 253 -18.51 5.36 -0.85
CA ARG A 253 -18.58 6.26 0.30
C ARG A 253 -19.95 6.91 0.37
N SER A 254 -20.49 7.01 1.58
CA SER A 254 -21.62 7.87 1.90
C SER A 254 -21.16 8.88 2.94
N LYS A 255 -21.43 10.17 2.72
CA LYS A 255 -21.01 11.26 3.61
C LYS A 255 -22.20 12.16 3.93
N TYR A 256 -22.51 12.34 5.21
CA TYR A 256 -23.65 13.13 5.66
C TYR A 256 -23.21 14.25 6.61
N ASN A 257 -23.39 15.51 6.19
CA ASN A 257 -23.11 16.68 7.03
C ASN A 257 -24.17 16.79 8.13
N LEU A 258 -23.73 16.60 9.37
CA LEU A 258 -24.62 16.59 10.54
C LEU A 258 -24.92 18.01 11.00
N PHE A 259 -23.89 18.84 11.13
CA PHE A 259 -24.06 20.25 11.39
C PHE A 259 -22.85 21.09 10.95
N THR A 260 -23.12 22.37 10.74
CA THR A 260 -22.14 23.42 10.44
C THR A 260 -22.37 24.53 11.47
N SER A 261 -21.31 25.03 12.11
CA SER A 261 -21.41 26.04 13.17
C SER A 261 -20.31 27.10 13.03
N GLU A 262 -20.30 28.14 13.87
CA GLU A 262 -19.22 29.15 13.84
C GLU A 262 -17.85 28.59 14.24
N TRP A 263 -17.80 27.54 15.08
CA TRP A 263 -16.54 27.03 15.65
C TRP A 263 -16.07 25.72 15.04
N ILE A 264 -16.99 24.89 14.56
CA ILE A 264 -16.66 23.56 14.01
C ILE A 264 -17.75 23.04 13.06
N ASP A 265 -17.33 22.34 12.02
CA ASP A 265 -18.23 21.62 11.13
C ASP A 265 -18.04 20.12 11.36
N PHE A 266 -19.14 19.37 11.41
CA PHE A 266 -19.15 17.96 11.78
C PHE A 266 -19.94 17.11 10.79
N THR A 267 -19.31 16.02 10.37
CA THR A 267 -19.83 15.11 9.36
C THR A 267 -19.54 13.67 9.75
N SER A 268 -20.51 12.79 9.51
CA SER A 268 -20.29 11.36 9.55
C SER A 268 -20.15 10.81 8.14
N ALA A 269 -19.37 9.76 8.00
CA ALA A 269 -19.19 9.08 6.73
C ALA A 269 -19.05 7.57 6.94
N LEU A 270 -19.32 6.84 5.87
CA LEU A 270 -19.24 5.39 5.81
C LEU A 270 -18.54 4.99 4.52
N ASP A 271 -17.40 4.32 4.64
CA ASP A 271 -16.75 3.65 3.51
C ASP A 271 -17.12 2.17 3.50
N VAL A 272 -17.42 1.65 2.32
CA VAL A 272 -17.55 0.23 2.03
C VAL A 272 -16.55 -0.12 0.94
N LYS A 273 -15.56 -0.94 1.27
CA LYS A 273 -14.59 -1.51 0.33
C LYS A 273 -15.10 -2.86 -0.14
N LEU A 274 -15.21 -3.04 -1.46
CA LEU A 274 -15.68 -4.27 -2.09
C LEU A 274 -14.48 -5.11 -2.55
N GLN A 275 -14.55 -6.41 -2.31
CA GLN A 275 -13.54 -7.41 -2.70
C GLN A 275 -13.52 -7.70 -4.21
N THR A 276 -13.36 -6.67 -5.04
CA THR A 276 -13.36 -6.76 -6.51
C THR A 276 -11.98 -7.07 -7.08
N GLY A 277 -10.90 -6.77 -6.35
CA GLY A 277 -9.55 -7.03 -6.79
C GLY A 277 -9.16 -8.51 -6.68
N ASN A 278 -8.35 -8.99 -7.63
CA ASN A 278 -7.87 -10.36 -7.59
C ASN A 278 -6.78 -10.53 -6.53
N LYS A 279 -7.13 -11.19 -5.41
CA LYS A 279 -6.23 -11.44 -4.28
C LYS A 279 -5.01 -12.30 -4.62
N ASN A 280 -5.11 -13.19 -5.62
CA ASN A 280 -4.00 -14.05 -6.02
C ASN A 280 -2.94 -13.26 -6.79
N GLU A 281 -3.32 -12.11 -7.33
CA GLU A 281 -2.48 -11.23 -8.15
C GLU A 281 -1.97 -10.00 -7.39
N LEU A 282 -2.11 -9.98 -6.05
CA LEU A 282 -1.84 -8.81 -5.20
C LEU A 282 -2.69 -7.55 -5.55
N LEU A 283 -3.77 -7.70 -6.32
CA LEU A 283 -4.59 -6.56 -6.78
C LEU A 283 -5.68 -6.16 -5.78
N GLY A 284 -6.00 -7.00 -4.80
CA GLY A 284 -7.02 -6.69 -3.79
C GLY A 284 -6.80 -7.45 -2.49
N THR A 285 -7.47 -7.01 -1.44
CA THR A 285 -7.41 -7.64 -0.10
C THR A 285 -8.12 -8.99 -0.07
N GLY A 286 -9.02 -9.25 -1.03
CA GLY A 286 -9.95 -10.38 -1.00
C GLY A 286 -10.95 -10.30 0.16
N ARG A 287 -11.14 -9.11 0.76
CA ARG A 287 -12.00 -8.87 1.91
C ARG A 287 -12.86 -7.64 1.69
N THR A 288 -14.10 -7.71 2.14
CA THR A 288 -14.96 -6.53 2.24
C THR A 288 -14.62 -5.81 3.53
N SER A 289 -14.55 -4.48 3.51
CA SER A 289 -14.41 -3.70 4.74
C SER A 289 -15.46 -2.62 4.86
N ILE A 290 -15.85 -2.35 6.10
CA ILE A 290 -16.80 -1.30 6.45
C ILE A 290 -16.09 -0.36 7.42
N LYS A 291 -16.04 0.93 7.10
CA LYS A 291 -15.38 1.93 7.95
C LYS A 291 -16.32 3.11 8.18
N PRO A 292 -17.09 3.11 9.29
CA PRO A 292 -17.67 4.34 9.79
C PRO A 292 -16.55 5.27 10.28
N PHE A 293 -16.66 6.56 9.95
CA PHE A 293 -15.74 7.57 10.43
C PHE A 293 -16.39 8.93 10.59
N LEU A 294 -15.77 9.73 11.44
CA LEU A 294 -16.16 11.09 11.79
C LEU A 294 -15.17 12.07 11.18
N ILE A 295 -15.69 13.19 10.70
CA ILE A 295 -14.92 14.27 10.09
C ILE A 295 -15.24 15.56 10.83
N PHE A 296 -14.20 16.21 11.32
CA PHE A 296 -14.23 17.53 11.92
C PHE A 296 -13.36 18.46 11.10
N SER A 297 -13.88 19.63 10.76
CA SER A 297 -13.08 20.64 10.06
C SER A 297 -13.61 22.03 10.33
N LYS A 298 -12.78 23.05 10.16
CA LYS A 298 -13.27 24.43 10.12
C LYS A 298 -12.41 25.29 9.22
N SER A 299 -13.03 26.06 8.34
CA SER A 299 -12.32 27.10 7.59
C SER A 299 -12.27 28.39 8.42
N VAL A 300 -11.05 28.82 8.78
CA VAL A 300 -10.78 30.06 9.52
C VAL A 300 -9.84 30.92 8.69
N SER A 301 -10.39 31.97 8.07
CA SER A 301 -9.68 32.77 7.07
C SER A 301 -9.15 31.87 5.95
N ARG A 302 -7.82 31.76 5.81
CA ARG A 302 -7.16 30.96 4.77
C ARG A 302 -6.77 29.57 5.23
N PHE A 303 -6.94 29.24 6.50
CA PHE A 303 -6.55 27.95 7.06
C PHE A 303 -7.77 27.06 7.26
N THR A 304 -7.61 25.77 6.99
CA THR A 304 -8.64 24.77 7.25
C THR A 304 -8.03 23.60 8.04
N PRO A 305 -7.92 23.70 9.37
CA PRO A 305 -7.65 22.52 10.19
C PRO A 305 -8.75 21.47 10.02
N HIS A 306 -8.35 20.20 10.03
CA HIS A 306 -9.25 19.08 9.88
C HIS A 306 -8.75 17.81 10.60
N LEU A 307 -9.70 16.94 10.94
CA LEU A 307 -9.50 15.70 11.67
C LEU A 307 -10.53 14.66 11.21
N ASN A 308 -10.03 13.51 10.78
CA ASN A 308 -10.81 12.31 10.48
C ASN A 308 -10.48 11.23 11.52
N LEU A 309 -11.50 10.57 12.07
CA LEU A 309 -11.36 9.45 13.00
C LEU A 309 -12.31 8.33 12.61
N GLY A 310 -11.77 7.15 12.33
CA GLY A 310 -12.54 6.01 11.84
C GLY A 310 -12.14 4.69 12.47
N TYR A 311 -13.05 3.73 12.37
CA TYR A 311 -12.81 2.34 12.74
C TYR A 311 -13.14 1.47 11.52
N GLU A 312 -12.18 0.73 11.00
CA GLU A 312 -12.37 -0.19 9.87
C GLU A 312 -12.60 -1.62 10.40
N PHE A 313 -13.76 -2.17 10.06
CA PHE A 313 -14.11 -3.57 10.25
C PHE A 313 -13.77 -4.33 8.97
N ASN A 314 -12.88 -5.31 9.03
CA ASN A 314 -12.55 -6.17 7.90
C ASN A 314 -13.28 -7.52 8.02
N SER A 315 -13.89 -7.99 6.94
CA SER A 315 -14.58 -9.29 6.92
C SER A 315 -13.59 -10.46 6.94
N GLY A 316 -13.98 -11.58 7.58
CA GLY A 316 -13.22 -12.83 7.60
C GLY A 316 -12.47 -13.06 8.92
N SER A 317 -12.14 -14.32 9.22
CA SER A 317 -11.50 -14.74 10.48
C SER A 317 -10.08 -14.21 10.68
N GLU A 318 -9.43 -13.79 9.60
CA GLU A 318 -8.11 -13.15 9.58
C GLU A 318 -8.20 -11.64 9.37
N GLY A 319 -9.42 -11.09 9.28
CA GLY A 319 -9.66 -9.67 9.07
C GLY A 319 -9.31 -8.89 10.34
N GLN A 320 -8.29 -8.05 10.26
CA GLN A 320 -7.85 -7.24 11.39
C GLN A 320 -8.62 -5.92 11.44
N SER A 321 -9.21 -5.60 12.58
CA SER A 321 -9.87 -4.33 12.83
C SER A 321 -8.85 -3.24 13.06
N ARG A 322 -9.12 -2.04 12.53
CA ARG A 322 -8.15 -0.94 12.54
C ARG A 322 -8.79 0.35 13.01
N ILE A 323 -8.06 1.11 13.82
CA ILE A 323 -8.32 2.54 14.02
C ILE A 323 -7.58 3.29 12.91
N VAL A 324 -8.27 4.16 12.21
CA VAL A 324 -7.69 4.99 11.15
C VAL A 324 -7.94 6.45 11.50
N TYR A 325 -6.91 7.28 11.37
CA TYR A 325 -7.03 8.71 11.60
C TYR A 325 -6.25 9.50 10.55
N ALA A 326 -6.72 10.70 10.27
CA ALA A 326 -5.97 11.68 9.49
C ALA A 326 -6.18 13.05 10.12
N THR A 327 -5.13 13.83 10.31
CA THR A 327 -5.24 15.19 10.85
C THR A 327 -4.26 16.10 10.16
N GLY A 328 -4.67 17.33 9.91
CA GLY A 328 -3.87 18.22 9.11
C GLY A 328 -4.45 19.61 9.03
N VAL A 329 -3.81 20.40 8.18
CA VAL A 329 -4.24 21.74 7.84
C VAL A 329 -3.98 21.99 6.36
N ASP A 330 -4.91 22.66 5.72
CA ASP A 330 -4.70 23.23 4.40
C ASP A 330 -4.73 24.76 4.45
N TYR A 331 -3.90 25.38 3.62
CA TYR A 331 -3.78 26.84 3.52
C TYR A 331 -4.05 27.29 2.08
N GLY A 332 -5.12 28.04 1.88
CA GLY A 332 -5.52 28.62 0.60
C GLY A 332 -4.90 29.99 0.35
N PHE A 333 -4.38 30.23 -0.84
CA PHE A 333 -3.87 31.54 -1.26
C PHE A 333 -4.05 31.77 -2.75
N GLY A 334 -4.04 33.03 -3.18
CA GLY A 334 -4.27 33.40 -4.57
C GLY A 334 -5.21 34.60 -4.69
N LYS A 335 -5.43 35.07 -5.92
CA LYS A 335 -6.32 36.19 -6.23
C LYS A 335 -7.05 35.94 -7.55
N ARG A 336 -8.28 36.44 -7.65
CA ARG A 336 -9.14 36.39 -8.85
C ARG A 336 -9.41 34.95 -9.32
N ASN A 337 -8.83 34.54 -10.45
CA ASN A 337 -9.12 33.24 -11.08
C ASN A 337 -8.08 32.17 -10.76
N ASN A 338 -6.99 32.52 -10.06
CA ASN A 338 -5.91 31.60 -9.77
C ASN A 338 -5.84 31.34 -8.26
N HIS A 339 -6.16 30.10 -7.86
CA HIS A 339 -6.14 29.68 -6.47
C HIS A 339 -5.14 28.56 -6.28
N PHE A 340 -4.44 28.63 -5.18
CA PHE A 340 -3.44 27.68 -4.76
C PHE A 340 -3.77 27.20 -3.37
N SER A 341 -3.38 25.99 -3.05
CA SER A 341 -3.43 25.51 -1.68
C SER A 341 -2.23 24.64 -1.39
N ILE A 342 -1.74 24.74 -0.16
CA ILE A 342 -0.79 23.77 0.39
C ILE A 342 -1.55 22.97 1.45
N ALA A 343 -1.44 21.65 1.41
CA ALA A 343 -2.02 20.75 2.40
C ALA A 343 -0.91 19.99 3.10
N SER A 344 -1.05 19.76 4.40
CA SER A 344 -0.11 18.94 5.17
C SER A 344 -0.86 18.13 6.22
N ASP A 345 -0.73 16.81 6.13
CA ASP A 345 -1.54 15.84 6.86
C ASP A 345 -0.63 14.80 7.53
N ILE A 346 -0.98 14.39 8.74
CA ILE A 346 -0.50 13.16 9.37
C ILE A 346 -1.61 12.12 9.23
N ILE A 347 -1.27 10.97 8.67
CA ILE A 347 -2.20 9.88 8.41
C ILE A 347 -1.71 8.68 9.20
N GLY A 348 -2.60 8.05 9.97
CA GLY A 348 -2.24 6.92 10.80
C GLY A 348 -3.26 5.80 10.72
N ARG A 349 -2.75 4.59 10.91
CA ARG A 349 -3.51 3.35 11.01
C ARG A 349 -2.92 2.51 12.11
N TYR A 350 -3.77 2.11 13.06
CA TYR A 350 -3.42 1.23 14.15
C TYR A 350 -4.27 -0.03 14.10
N THR A 351 -3.64 -1.17 13.90
CA THR A 351 -4.27 -2.48 13.90
C THR A 351 -4.43 -2.99 15.33
N LEU A 352 -5.65 -3.41 15.67
CA LEU A 352 -6.03 -3.72 17.06
C LEU A 352 -5.60 -5.11 17.49
N GLU A 353 -5.67 -6.08 16.60
CA GLU A 353 -5.18 -7.43 16.83
C GLU A 353 -3.64 -7.43 16.91
N ASN A 354 -3.07 -8.50 17.46
CA ASN A 354 -1.62 -8.67 17.51
C ASN A 354 -1.08 -8.99 16.12
N ALA A 355 -1.05 -7.97 15.26
CA ALA A 355 -0.30 -7.99 14.01
C ALA A 355 1.20 -7.94 14.36
N PRO A 356 2.00 -8.94 13.97
CA PRO A 356 3.45 -8.92 14.20
C PRO A 356 4.16 -7.85 13.36
N ILE A 357 3.50 -7.37 12.29
CA ILE A 357 4.02 -6.46 11.28
C ILE A 357 2.88 -5.51 10.90
N GLY A 358 3.18 -4.26 10.57
CA GLY A 358 2.21 -3.29 10.07
C GLY A 358 1.19 -2.88 11.13
N LYS A 359 1.54 -3.03 12.42
CA LYS A 359 0.61 -2.80 13.52
C LYS A 359 0.26 -1.32 13.64
N ASN A 360 1.22 -0.44 13.45
CA ASN A 360 1.06 0.99 13.56
C ASN A 360 1.76 1.64 12.37
N ILE A 361 1.00 2.10 11.38
CA ILE A 361 1.51 2.81 10.21
C ILE A 361 1.25 4.30 10.41
N ILE A 362 2.28 5.13 10.34
CA ILE A 362 2.14 6.59 10.45
C ILE A 362 2.91 7.25 9.32
N ASP A 363 2.23 8.11 8.58
CA ASP A 363 2.76 8.84 7.43
C ASP A 363 2.55 10.34 7.59
N PHE A 364 3.53 11.10 7.12
CA PHE A 364 3.38 12.52 6.84
C PHE A 364 3.10 12.69 5.36
N SER A 365 2.19 13.59 5.01
CA SER A 365 1.88 13.94 3.63
C SER A 365 1.88 15.45 3.48
N THR A 366 2.47 15.93 2.40
CA THR A 366 2.42 17.35 2.04
C THR A 366 2.27 17.52 0.53
N GLY A 367 1.48 18.51 0.12
CA GLY A 367 1.26 18.72 -1.29
C GLY A 367 0.70 20.07 -1.64
N PHE A 368 0.63 20.30 -2.95
CA PHE A 368 0.23 21.54 -3.55
C PHE A 368 -0.93 21.30 -4.51
N LYS A 369 -1.94 22.15 -4.42
CA LYS A 369 -3.08 22.18 -5.32
C LYS A 369 -3.12 23.49 -6.07
N TRP A 370 -3.47 23.44 -7.35
CA TRP A 370 -3.62 24.60 -8.19
C TRP A 370 -4.93 24.52 -8.98
N SER A 371 -5.75 25.56 -8.85
CA SER A 371 -6.95 25.75 -9.65
C SER A 371 -6.71 26.83 -10.71
N PRO A 372 -6.44 26.44 -11.97
CA PRO A 372 -6.25 27.38 -13.08
C PRO A 372 -7.55 28.01 -13.57
N ARG A 373 -8.69 27.36 -13.29
CA ARG A 373 -10.04 27.82 -13.65
C ARG A 373 -11.04 27.31 -12.61
N SER A 374 -12.15 28.03 -12.46
CA SER A 374 -13.25 27.58 -11.61
C SER A 374 -13.71 26.18 -12.02
N GLY A 375 -13.94 25.31 -11.04
CA GLY A 375 -14.37 23.93 -11.26
C GLY A 375 -13.28 22.97 -11.73
N MET A 376 -12.00 23.37 -11.73
CA MET A 376 -10.89 22.45 -12.00
C MET A 376 -9.72 22.71 -11.07
N PHE A 377 -9.07 21.65 -10.59
CA PHE A 377 -7.77 21.76 -9.98
C PHE A 377 -6.87 20.59 -10.34
N VAL A 378 -5.57 20.82 -10.29
CA VAL A 378 -4.53 19.81 -10.35
C VAL A 378 -3.83 19.78 -9.01
N PHE A 379 -3.25 18.64 -8.66
CA PHE A 379 -2.49 18.51 -7.42
C PHE A 379 -1.29 17.60 -7.59
N VAL A 380 -0.29 17.87 -6.74
CA VAL A 380 0.88 17.04 -6.53
C VAL A 380 1.11 16.88 -5.04
N ASN A 381 1.56 15.72 -4.62
CA ASN A 381 1.77 15.36 -3.23
C ASN A 381 2.96 14.43 -3.10
N VAL A 382 3.60 14.49 -1.94
CA VAL A 382 4.51 13.45 -1.47
C VAL A 382 4.07 13.00 -0.09
N GLN A 383 4.05 11.69 0.11
CA GLN A 383 3.88 11.06 1.41
C GLN A 383 5.19 10.39 1.83
N THR A 384 5.57 10.52 3.09
CA THR A 384 6.78 9.93 3.68
C THR A 384 6.45 9.23 5.00
N PRO A 385 6.97 8.02 5.25
CA PRO A 385 6.84 7.36 6.55
C PRO A 385 7.37 8.20 7.70
N LEU A 386 6.64 8.23 8.82
CA LEU A 386 7.11 8.78 10.11
C LEU A 386 7.62 7.68 11.06
N ASN A 387 7.49 6.42 10.66
CA ASN A 387 7.95 5.26 11.39
C ASN A 387 8.33 4.11 10.44
N GLU A 388 8.87 3.04 11.02
CA GLU A 388 9.49 1.94 10.27
C GLU A 388 8.62 0.67 10.17
N ASP A 389 7.45 0.67 10.78
CA ASP A 389 6.54 -0.48 10.80
C ASP A 389 5.93 -0.75 9.41
N GLY A 390 5.74 -2.02 9.07
CA GLY A 390 5.13 -2.49 7.82
C GLY A 390 6.08 -2.56 6.62
N LEU A 391 5.48 -2.79 5.44
CA LEU A 391 6.15 -2.63 4.13
C LEU A 391 6.05 -1.18 3.67
N ARG A 392 7.20 -0.53 3.43
CA ARG A 392 7.30 0.93 3.27
C ARG A 392 8.17 1.34 2.09
N ALA A 393 7.77 2.44 1.46
CA ALA A 393 8.59 3.20 0.51
C ALA A 393 9.21 4.39 1.23
N ASP A 394 10.38 4.87 0.80
CA ASP A 394 10.98 6.07 1.40
C ASP A 394 10.14 7.34 1.14
N TRP A 395 9.48 7.39 0.00
CA TRP A 395 8.52 8.43 -0.36
C TRP A 395 7.54 7.91 -1.42
N ILE A 396 6.33 8.44 -1.41
CA ILE A 396 5.22 8.05 -2.29
C ILE A 396 4.71 9.31 -2.98
N PRO A 397 5.05 9.53 -4.26
CA PRO A 397 4.52 10.65 -5.02
C PRO A 397 3.11 10.34 -5.54
N THR A 398 2.24 11.35 -5.49
CA THR A 398 0.93 11.32 -6.14
C THR A 398 0.72 12.59 -6.94
N ALA A 399 0.16 12.44 -8.14
CA ALA A 399 -0.29 13.56 -8.95
C ALA A 399 -1.70 13.29 -9.49
N GLY A 400 -2.50 14.32 -9.62
CA GLY A 400 -3.88 14.15 -10.05
C GLY A 400 -4.56 15.44 -10.48
N TYR A 401 -5.81 15.29 -10.89
CA TYR A 401 -6.68 16.40 -11.21
C TYR A 401 -8.13 16.09 -10.86
N ASP A 402 -8.90 17.15 -10.72
CA ASP A 402 -10.30 17.11 -10.34
C ASP A 402 -11.11 18.12 -11.15
N LEU A 403 -12.34 17.74 -11.43
CA LEU A 403 -13.34 18.49 -12.18
C LEU A 403 -14.63 18.54 -11.39
N ASN A 404 -15.16 19.74 -11.15
CA ASN A 404 -16.44 19.98 -10.48
C ASN A 404 -17.42 20.62 -11.47
N PHE A 405 -18.66 20.12 -11.50
CA PHE A 405 -19.76 20.55 -12.37
C PHE A 405 -20.96 21.03 -11.54
#